data_AF-A0A8I3A9A3-F1
#
_entry.id   AF-A0A8I3A9A3-F1
#
_cell.length_a   1.000
_cell.length_b   1.000
_cell.length_c   1.000
_cell.angle_alpha   90.00
_cell.angle_beta   90.00
_cell.angle_gamma   90.00
#
_symmetry.space_group_name_H-M   'P 1'
#
loop_
_entity.id
_entity.type
_entity.pdbx_description
1 polymer ?
#
loop_
_entity_poly.entity_id
_entity_poly.type
_entity_poly.pdbx_seq_one_letter_code
_entity_poly.pdbx_strand_id
1 'polypeptide(L)'
;MPATDELFAFCKGYQRSSTELVVYSREVKQIVQIAYPTRFGRRIVPSGVHAFLRHCTVFWECFCGLESDDPIPACFIRIISGATVAHGAEVHCHYHRSRCGFRLNLSETRHTAQYVSDYDEFPPTGHGNIPDVVRLRTDFYRMIVQSPSGLARVVPFFPGYLGSPSAFYPGFGLPVLDTSFQLMITHPARSHTHRHSATFLRAKTALLGVSHTRRTSTGIAPLASTSANLAINTHSGDEDVPSSDEDSPRERSLLLALANGMGIRKIDAIGLLEECTSCGNSFMASRLRRHIRCEECSEGVSATAPTSSP
;
A
#
# COMPACT_ATOMS: atom_id res chain seq x y z
N MET A 1 3.43 -25.77 -6.25
CA MET A 1 4.59 -25.26 -7.00
C MET A 1 4.62 -23.76 -6.80
N PRO A 2 5.78 -23.11 -6.62
CA PRO A 2 5.86 -21.65 -6.62
C PRO A 2 5.35 -21.11 -7.96
N ALA A 3 4.76 -19.91 -7.96
CA ALA A 3 4.40 -19.23 -9.19
C ALA A 3 5.66 -18.87 -9.98
N THR A 4 5.61 -18.98 -11.30
CA THR A 4 6.66 -18.45 -12.17
C THR A 4 6.44 -16.96 -12.39
N ASP A 5 7.50 -16.21 -12.76
CA ASP A 5 7.36 -14.81 -13.19
C ASP A 5 6.38 -14.67 -14.36
N GLU A 6 6.30 -15.69 -15.21
CA GLU A 6 5.36 -15.81 -16.33
C GLU A 6 3.90 -15.81 -15.86
N LEU A 7 3.58 -16.53 -14.77
CA LEU A 7 2.22 -16.54 -14.22
C LEU A 7 1.82 -15.15 -13.72
N PHE A 8 2.72 -14.45 -13.01
CA PHE A 8 2.44 -13.06 -12.62
C PHE A 8 2.39 -12.12 -13.82
N ALA A 9 3.25 -12.29 -14.82
CA ALA A 9 3.20 -11.51 -16.06
C ALA A 9 1.83 -11.67 -16.76
N PHE A 10 1.32 -12.90 -16.83
CA PHE A 10 -0.03 -13.20 -17.30
C PHE A 10 -1.10 -12.49 -16.46
N CYS A 11 -1.09 -12.63 -15.12
CA CYS A 11 -2.07 -11.99 -14.25
C CYS A 11 -2.08 -10.46 -14.41
N LYS A 12 -0.89 -9.84 -14.48
CA LYS A 12 -0.71 -8.39 -14.71
C LYS A 12 -1.23 -7.96 -16.09
N GLY A 13 -0.95 -8.75 -17.13
CA GLY A 13 -1.45 -8.50 -18.48
C GLY A 13 -2.98 -8.53 -18.53
N TYR A 14 -3.57 -9.61 -18.02
CA TYR A 14 -5.02 -9.80 -17.97
C TYR A 14 -5.71 -8.69 -17.18
N GLN A 15 -5.22 -8.37 -15.98
CA GLN A 15 -5.78 -7.32 -15.11
C GLN A 15 -5.76 -5.93 -15.79
N ARG A 16 -4.72 -5.61 -16.58
CA ARG A 16 -4.63 -4.35 -17.33
C ARG A 16 -5.57 -4.29 -18.55
N SER A 17 -5.90 -5.44 -19.13
CA SER A 17 -6.84 -5.53 -20.27
C SER A 17 -8.30 -5.72 -19.87
N SER A 18 -8.57 -6.01 -18.59
CA SER A 18 -9.92 -6.34 -18.09
C SER A 18 -10.69 -5.09 -17.67
N THR A 19 -11.95 -5.01 -18.07
CA THR A 19 -12.92 -4.04 -17.53
C THR A 19 -13.43 -4.41 -16.14
N GLU A 20 -13.25 -5.67 -15.73
CA GLU A 20 -13.77 -6.23 -14.48
C GLU A 20 -12.73 -6.22 -13.35
N LEU A 21 -13.20 -6.34 -12.10
CA LEU A 21 -12.32 -6.52 -10.94
C LEU A 21 -11.69 -7.92 -10.98
N VAL A 22 -10.38 -7.99 -11.18
CA VAL A 22 -9.60 -9.24 -11.16
C VAL A 22 -8.84 -9.36 -9.85
N VAL A 23 -9.15 -10.39 -9.06
CA VAL A 23 -8.57 -10.66 -7.73
C VAL A 23 -8.11 -12.11 -7.59
N TYR A 24 -7.30 -12.41 -6.58
CA TYR A 24 -7.10 -13.80 -6.18
C TYR A 24 -8.25 -14.26 -5.26
N SER A 25 -8.74 -15.49 -5.47
CA SER A 25 -9.65 -16.16 -4.54
C SER A 25 -8.98 -17.41 -3.98
N ARG A 26 -8.73 -17.38 -2.67
CA ARG A 26 -8.14 -18.49 -1.90
C ARG A 26 -9.06 -19.71 -1.86
N GLU A 27 -10.37 -19.47 -1.84
CA GLU A 27 -11.40 -20.51 -1.73
C GLU A 27 -11.45 -21.44 -2.96
N VAL A 28 -11.03 -20.93 -4.12
CA VAL A 28 -10.92 -21.68 -5.39
C VAL A 28 -9.48 -21.73 -5.93
N LYS A 29 -8.50 -21.32 -5.10
CA LYS A 29 -7.04 -21.26 -5.36
C LYS A 29 -6.64 -20.74 -6.75
N GLN A 30 -7.32 -19.72 -7.25
CA GLN A 30 -7.05 -19.15 -8.58
C GLN A 30 -7.41 -17.66 -8.65
N ILE A 31 -7.00 -16.99 -9.73
CA ILE A 31 -7.48 -15.64 -10.03
C ILE A 31 -8.87 -15.68 -10.66
N VAL A 32 -9.73 -14.75 -10.26
CA VAL A 32 -11.14 -14.69 -10.67
C VAL A 32 -11.55 -13.26 -11.01
N GLN A 33 -12.56 -13.12 -11.87
CA GLN A 33 -13.30 -11.89 -12.04
C GLN A 33 -14.43 -11.84 -10.99
N ILE A 34 -14.58 -10.71 -10.31
CA ILE A 34 -15.69 -10.45 -9.39
C ILE A 34 -16.52 -9.25 -9.86
N ALA A 35 -17.77 -9.19 -9.41
CA ALA A 35 -18.66 -8.09 -9.75
C ALA A 35 -18.27 -6.80 -9.01
N TYR A 36 -18.41 -5.65 -9.66
CA TYR A 36 -18.23 -4.36 -8.98
C TYR A 36 -19.36 -4.16 -7.96
N PRO A 37 -19.06 -3.86 -6.69
CA PRO A 37 -20.08 -3.79 -5.65
C PRO A 37 -21.02 -2.60 -5.84
N THR A 38 -22.31 -2.90 -5.79
CA THR A 38 -23.39 -1.92 -5.73
C THR A 38 -23.99 -1.88 -4.33
N ARG A 39 -24.80 -0.85 -4.07
CA ARG A 39 -25.71 -0.80 -2.94
C ARG A 39 -27.02 -0.21 -3.41
N PHE A 40 -28.12 -0.95 -3.28
CA PHE A 40 -29.42 -0.60 -3.83
C PHE A 40 -29.35 -0.32 -5.34
N GLY A 41 -28.70 -1.22 -6.09
CA GLY A 41 -28.47 -1.10 -7.54
C GLY A 41 -27.51 0.01 -7.98
N ARG A 42 -26.92 0.79 -7.06
CA ARG A 42 -25.99 1.89 -7.38
C ARG A 42 -24.54 1.51 -7.12
N ARG A 43 -23.66 1.66 -8.11
CA ARG A 43 -22.21 1.38 -7.97
C ARG A 43 -21.58 2.24 -6.88
N ILE A 44 -21.04 1.57 -5.85
CA ILE A 44 -20.37 2.22 -4.71
C ILE A 44 -19.21 3.09 -5.24
N VAL A 45 -19.04 4.29 -4.67
CA VAL A 45 -17.93 5.17 -5.07
C VAL A 45 -16.57 4.53 -4.73
N PRO A 46 -15.49 4.80 -5.49
CA PRO A 46 -14.23 4.06 -5.36
C PRO A 46 -13.65 4.10 -3.92
N SER A 47 -13.74 5.26 -3.26
CA SER A 47 -13.34 5.45 -1.86
C SER A 47 -14.21 4.70 -0.84
N GLY A 48 -15.45 4.35 -1.20
CA GLY A 48 -16.40 3.63 -0.35
C GLY A 48 -16.25 2.10 -0.41
N VAL A 49 -15.58 1.56 -1.44
CA VAL A 49 -15.40 0.10 -1.61
C VAL A 49 -14.68 -0.52 -0.41
N HIS A 50 -13.60 0.10 0.08
CA HIS A 50 -12.87 -0.38 1.25
C HIS A 50 -13.76 -0.45 2.52
N ALA A 51 -14.59 0.58 2.74
CA ALA A 51 -15.51 0.62 3.87
C ALA A 51 -16.62 -0.44 3.75
N PHE A 52 -17.10 -0.70 2.53
CA PHE A 52 -18.07 -1.75 2.24
C PHE A 52 -17.49 -3.15 2.54
N LEU A 53 -16.29 -3.47 2.04
CA LEU A 53 -15.63 -4.76 2.31
C LEU A 53 -15.41 -4.99 3.81
N ARG A 54 -14.93 -3.95 4.53
CA ARG A 54 -14.80 -4.00 6.00
C ARG A 54 -16.14 -4.25 6.71
N HIS A 55 -17.23 -3.63 6.24
CA HIS A 55 -18.58 -3.82 6.78
C HIS A 55 -19.12 -5.24 6.54
N CYS A 56 -18.78 -5.84 5.40
CA CYS A 56 -19.06 -7.23 5.06
C CYS A 56 -18.04 -8.22 5.68
N THR A 57 -17.07 -7.75 6.45
CA THR A 57 -15.96 -8.53 7.06
C THR A 57 -15.10 -9.34 6.08
N VAL A 58 -15.00 -8.89 4.82
CA VAL A 58 -14.23 -9.54 3.77
C VAL A 58 -13.05 -8.69 3.31
N PHE A 59 -12.09 -9.33 2.66
CA PHE A 59 -10.99 -8.66 1.97
C PHE A 59 -10.77 -9.24 0.57
N TRP A 60 -10.13 -8.45 -0.28
CA TRP A 60 -9.61 -8.94 -1.56
C TRP A 60 -8.17 -9.36 -1.40
N GLU A 61 -7.77 -10.43 -2.06
CA GLU A 61 -6.37 -10.86 -2.09
C GLU A 61 -5.70 -10.44 -3.39
N CYS A 62 -4.45 -10.01 -3.25
CA CYS A 62 -3.57 -9.77 -4.38
C CYS A 62 -2.99 -11.09 -4.91
N PHE A 63 -2.36 -11.04 -6.09
CA PHE A 63 -1.86 -12.25 -6.76
C PHE A 63 -0.79 -13.02 -5.97
N CYS A 64 -0.11 -12.43 -4.97
CA CYS A 64 0.82 -13.17 -4.09
C CYS A 64 0.17 -14.38 -3.40
N GLY A 65 -1.16 -14.45 -3.26
CA GLY A 65 -1.84 -15.65 -2.77
C GLY A 65 -1.65 -16.92 -3.64
N LEU A 66 -1.16 -16.77 -4.88
CA LEU A 66 -0.73 -17.88 -5.75
C LEU A 66 0.55 -18.58 -5.24
N GLU A 67 1.37 -17.89 -4.42
CA GLU A 67 2.61 -18.42 -3.83
C GLU A 67 2.49 -18.71 -2.33
N SER A 68 1.43 -18.22 -1.68
CA SER A 68 1.32 -18.15 -0.23
C SER A 68 0.06 -18.83 0.30
N ASP A 69 0.24 -19.83 1.16
CA ASP A 69 -0.84 -20.42 1.95
C ASP A 69 -1.38 -19.46 3.02
N ASP A 70 -0.59 -18.47 3.45
CA ASP A 70 -1.07 -17.33 4.24
C ASP A 70 -1.86 -16.33 3.38
N PRO A 71 -2.95 -15.72 3.89
CA PRO A 71 -3.73 -14.71 3.18
C PRO A 71 -2.95 -13.41 3.00
N ILE A 72 -3.06 -12.79 1.82
CA ILE A 72 -2.35 -11.53 1.50
C ILE A 72 -3.34 -10.45 1.04
N PRO A 73 -3.96 -9.72 1.99
CA PRO A 73 -4.96 -8.69 1.70
C PRO A 73 -4.40 -7.53 0.87
N ALA A 74 -5.10 -7.17 -0.19
CA ALA A 74 -4.75 -6.04 -1.04
C ALA A 74 -4.92 -4.69 -0.29
N CYS A 75 -4.03 -3.74 -0.56
CA CYS A 75 -3.96 -2.45 0.10
C CYS A 75 -4.74 -1.38 -0.68
N PHE A 76 -5.67 -0.68 -0.02
CA PHE A 76 -6.44 0.41 -0.63
C PHE A 76 -5.72 1.76 -0.47
N ILE A 77 -5.43 2.42 -1.58
CA ILE A 77 -4.71 3.69 -1.66
C ILE A 77 -5.66 4.76 -2.20
N ARG A 78 -5.72 5.92 -1.52
CA ARG A 78 -6.47 7.09 -2.02
C ARG A 78 -5.51 8.00 -2.76
N ILE A 79 -5.81 8.26 -4.02
CA ILE A 79 -5.06 9.21 -4.83
C ILE A 79 -5.68 10.59 -4.62
N ILE A 80 -4.83 11.55 -4.24
CA ILE A 80 -5.15 12.97 -4.30
C ILE A 80 -4.28 13.57 -5.41
N SER A 81 -4.93 13.85 -6.54
CA SER A 81 -4.37 14.73 -7.55
C SER A 81 -4.60 16.19 -7.13
N GLY A 82 -3.64 17.07 -7.41
CA GLY A 82 -3.68 18.44 -6.92
C GLY A 82 -4.76 19.32 -7.57
N ALA A 83 -5.21 20.35 -6.84
CA ALA A 83 -6.17 21.40 -7.21
C ALA A 83 -7.60 20.96 -7.59
N THR A 84 -7.80 19.85 -8.31
CA THR A 84 -9.11 19.27 -8.61
C THR A 84 -9.42 18.09 -7.70
N VAL A 85 -10.63 18.07 -7.12
CA VAL A 85 -11.07 17.08 -6.13
C VAL A 85 -11.45 15.74 -6.79
N ALA A 86 -10.62 15.27 -7.71
CA ALA A 86 -10.73 13.95 -8.32
C ALA A 86 -10.24 12.89 -7.32
N HIS A 87 -11.17 12.36 -6.51
CA HIS A 87 -10.87 11.28 -5.57
C HIS A 87 -10.67 9.95 -6.31
N GLY A 88 -9.45 9.72 -6.77
CA GLY A 88 -9.00 8.40 -7.23
C GLY A 88 -8.93 7.41 -6.07
N ALA A 89 -9.28 6.16 -6.32
CA ALA A 89 -8.92 5.05 -5.44
C ALA A 89 -8.30 3.93 -6.27
N GLU A 90 -7.20 3.38 -5.77
CA GLU A 90 -6.54 2.21 -6.33
C GLU A 90 -6.41 1.12 -5.27
N VAL A 91 -6.29 -0.12 -5.71
CA VAL A 91 -5.95 -1.25 -4.84
C VAL A 91 -4.63 -1.85 -5.33
N HIS A 92 -3.67 -2.02 -4.43
CA HIS A 92 -2.32 -2.51 -4.71
C HIS A 92 -2.04 -3.81 -3.95
N CYS A 93 -0.97 -4.51 -4.29
CA CYS A 93 -0.45 -5.58 -3.42
C CYS A 93 -0.08 -5.01 -2.03
N HIS A 94 -0.27 -5.80 -0.97
CA HIS A 94 0.15 -5.49 0.40
C HIS A 94 1.61 -5.05 0.48
N TYR A 95 2.50 -5.86 -0.07
CA TYR A 95 3.95 -5.66 -0.09
C TYR A 95 4.32 -4.68 -1.20
N HIS A 96 3.80 -3.45 -1.16
CA HIS A 96 3.94 -2.41 -2.19
C HIS A 96 5.33 -2.43 -2.88
N ARG A 97 5.35 -2.70 -4.21
CA ARG A 97 6.48 -3.18 -5.05
C ARG A 97 6.71 -4.70 -5.13
N SER A 98 5.75 -5.52 -4.71
CA SER A 98 5.79 -6.98 -4.81
C SER A 98 5.99 -7.47 -6.26
N ARG A 99 6.61 -8.65 -6.40
CA ARG A 99 6.79 -9.36 -7.68
C ARG A 99 5.48 -9.59 -8.45
N CYS A 100 4.38 -9.81 -7.72
CA CYS A 100 3.06 -10.07 -8.30
C CYS A 100 2.47 -8.87 -9.06
N GLY A 101 2.88 -7.64 -8.72
CA GLY A 101 2.49 -6.39 -9.39
C GLY A 101 0.99 -6.12 -9.52
N PHE A 102 0.17 -6.71 -8.65
CA PHE A 102 -1.28 -6.48 -8.56
C PHE A 102 -1.62 -5.00 -8.40
N ARG A 103 -2.48 -4.47 -9.28
CA ARG A 103 -2.99 -3.10 -9.24
C ARG A 103 -4.37 -2.99 -9.90
N LEU A 104 -5.36 -2.49 -9.18
CA LEU A 104 -6.71 -2.18 -9.66
C LEU A 104 -6.97 -0.66 -9.61
N ASN A 105 -7.49 -0.10 -10.70
CA ASN A 105 -7.96 1.30 -10.76
C ASN A 105 -9.47 1.34 -10.52
N LEU A 106 -9.90 1.45 -9.26
CA LEU A 106 -11.33 1.40 -8.91
C LEU A 106 -12.13 2.53 -9.55
N SER A 107 -11.53 3.69 -9.77
CA SER A 107 -12.20 4.81 -10.44
C SER A 107 -12.56 4.47 -11.89
N GLU A 108 -11.66 3.83 -12.61
CA GLU A 108 -11.90 3.36 -13.98
C GLU A 108 -12.85 2.16 -14.02
N THR A 109 -12.55 1.11 -13.24
CA THR A 109 -13.37 -0.12 -13.16
C THR A 109 -14.82 0.18 -12.76
N ARG A 110 -15.06 1.20 -11.90
CA ARG A 110 -16.43 1.64 -11.56
C ARG A 110 -17.24 2.04 -12.79
N HIS A 111 -16.61 2.59 -13.81
CA HIS A 111 -17.29 3.03 -15.04
C HIS A 111 -17.29 1.95 -16.13
N THR A 112 -16.28 1.09 -16.19
CA THR A 112 -16.12 0.11 -17.27
C THR A 112 -16.65 -1.29 -16.96
N ALA A 113 -16.72 -1.72 -15.69
CA ALA A 113 -17.15 -3.06 -15.32
C ALA A 113 -18.54 -3.40 -15.85
N GLN A 114 -18.70 -4.60 -16.38
CA GLN A 114 -19.98 -5.16 -16.85
C GLN A 114 -20.69 -5.90 -15.71
N TYR A 115 -19.93 -6.64 -14.89
CA TYR A 115 -20.48 -7.37 -13.76
C TYR A 115 -20.70 -6.44 -12.56
N VAL A 116 -21.91 -6.46 -12.01
CA VAL A 116 -22.31 -5.70 -10.81
C VAL A 116 -23.14 -6.60 -9.88
N SER A 117 -23.04 -6.38 -8.57
CA SER A 117 -23.84 -7.11 -7.57
C SER A 117 -23.99 -6.29 -6.29
N ASP A 118 -25.18 -6.32 -5.68
CA ASP A 118 -25.44 -5.74 -4.36
C ASP A 118 -24.89 -6.61 -3.22
N TYR A 119 -24.50 -7.86 -3.52
CA TYR A 119 -23.90 -8.82 -2.57
C TYR A 119 -24.75 -9.04 -1.30
N ASP A 120 -26.06 -9.26 -1.46
CA ASP A 120 -27.02 -9.49 -0.35
C ASP A 120 -26.62 -10.66 0.58
N GLU A 121 -25.82 -11.61 0.08
CA GLU A 121 -25.27 -12.74 0.82
C GLU A 121 -24.13 -12.37 1.80
N PHE A 122 -23.65 -11.13 1.75
CA PHE A 122 -22.57 -10.59 2.59
C PHE A 122 -23.13 -9.50 3.52
N PRO A 123 -23.93 -9.88 4.53
CA PRO A 123 -24.61 -8.91 5.38
C PRO A 123 -23.65 -8.07 6.24
N PRO A 124 -24.08 -6.87 6.67
CA PRO A 124 -23.42 -6.07 7.68
C PRO A 124 -22.95 -6.85 8.92
N THR A 125 -21.80 -6.41 9.46
CA THR A 125 -21.06 -7.01 10.60
C THR A 125 -21.88 -7.28 11.88
N GLY A 126 -23.11 -6.76 11.99
CA GLY A 126 -23.97 -6.92 13.17
C GLY A 126 -24.85 -8.19 13.18
N HIS A 127 -24.99 -8.91 12.06
CA HIS A 127 -25.99 -9.99 11.95
C HIS A 127 -25.48 -11.41 12.24
N GLY A 128 -24.17 -11.61 12.47
CA GLY A 128 -23.58 -12.93 12.75
C GLY A 128 -23.60 -13.94 11.59
N ASN A 129 -24.32 -13.62 10.51
CA ASN A 129 -24.41 -14.43 9.30
C ASN A 129 -23.08 -14.41 8.54
N ILE A 130 -22.35 -15.52 8.61
CA ILE A 130 -21.16 -15.78 7.79
C ILE A 130 -21.64 -16.20 6.38
N PRO A 131 -21.11 -15.62 5.29
CA PRO A 131 -21.44 -16.03 3.93
C PRO A 131 -21.17 -17.52 3.70
N ASP A 132 -22.08 -18.22 3.01
CA ASP A 132 -21.90 -19.64 2.65
C ASP A 132 -20.91 -19.80 1.50
N VAL A 133 -19.62 -19.70 1.84
CA VAL A 133 -18.50 -19.89 0.92
C VAL A 133 -18.45 -21.33 0.39
N VAL A 134 -18.99 -22.32 1.11
CA VAL A 134 -19.02 -23.71 0.63
C VAL A 134 -19.98 -23.83 -0.55
N ARG A 135 -21.17 -23.23 -0.46
CA ARG A 135 -22.13 -23.14 -1.59
C ARG A 135 -21.55 -22.34 -2.75
N LEU A 136 -21.03 -21.14 -2.50
CA LEU A 136 -20.42 -20.30 -3.56
C LEU A 136 -19.32 -21.07 -4.33
N ARG A 137 -18.40 -21.71 -3.61
CA ARG A 137 -17.33 -22.54 -4.20
C ARG A 137 -17.89 -23.72 -5.02
N THR A 138 -18.95 -24.37 -4.52
CA THR A 138 -19.58 -25.51 -5.19
C THR A 138 -20.27 -25.08 -6.49
N ASP A 139 -21.01 -23.98 -6.47
CA ASP A 139 -21.72 -23.44 -7.63
C ASP A 139 -20.73 -22.91 -8.69
N PHE A 140 -19.62 -22.30 -8.26
CA PHE A 140 -18.51 -21.89 -9.14
C PHE A 140 -17.86 -23.08 -9.87
N TYR A 141 -17.51 -24.16 -9.17
CA TYR A 141 -16.97 -25.36 -9.83
C TYR A 141 -17.99 -26.02 -10.75
N ARG A 142 -19.28 -26.06 -10.37
CA ARG A 142 -20.36 -26.54 -11.25
C ARG A 142 -20.43 -25.72 -12.54
N MET A 143 -20.39 -24.39 -12.43
CA MET A 143 -20.39 -23.48 -13.58
C MET A 143 -19.18 -23.68 -14.50
N ILE A 144 -17.97 -23.88 -13.94
CA ILE A 144 -16.76 -24.18 -14.75
C ILE A 144 -16.92 -25.49 -15.51
N VAL A 145 -17.32 -26.57 -14.82
CA VAL A 145 -17.48 -27.91 -15.43
C VAL A 145 -18.58 -27.93 -16.50
N GLN A 146 -19.64 -27.14 -16.33
CA GLN A 146 -20.74 -27.02 -17.29
C GLN A 146 -20.47 -26.04 -18.43
N SER A 147 -19.33 -25.33 -18.44
CA SER A 147 -19.04 -24.34 -19.48
C SER A 147 -18.75 -25.03 -20.82
N PRO A 148 -19.59 -24.83 -21.86
CA PRO A 148 -19.52 -25.62 -23.09
C PRO A 148 -18.29 -25.31 -23.97
N SER A 149 -17.46 -24.34 -23.59
CA SER A 149 -16.33 -23.88 -24.39
C SER A 149 -15.14 -24.84 -24.41
N GLY A 150 -14.97 -25.71 -23.40
CA GLY A 150 -13.77 -26.54 -23.20
C GLY A 150 -12.49 -25.74 -22.86
N LEU A 151 -12.34 -24.56 -23.46
CA LEU A 151 -11.51 -23.45 -23.01
C LEU A 151 -12.01 -22.98 -21.64
N ALA A 152 -11.41 -23.51 -20.58
CA ALA A 152 -11.49 -22.89 -19.27
C ALA A 152 -11.13 -21.41 -19.40
N ARG A 153 -12.08 -20.50 -19.10
CA ARG A 153 -11.77 -19.06 -19.00
C ARG A 153 -10.61 -18.92 -18.03
N VAL A 154 -9.47 -18.41 -18.49
CA VAL A 154 -8.24 -18.35 -17.69
C VAL A 154 -8.41 -17.51 -16.42
N VAL A 155 -9.39 -16.60 -16.43
CA VAL A 155 -9.91 -15.89 -15.26
C VAL A 155 -11.44 -15.98 -15.30
N PRO A 156 -12.05 -16.99 -14.65
CA PRO A 156 -13.50 -17.15 -14.66
C PRO A 156 -14.18 -16.08 -13.80
N PHE A 157 -15.40 -15.71 -14.16
CA PHE A 157 -16.27 -14.93 -13.29
C PHE A 157 -16.71 -15.78 -12.10
N PHE A 158 -16.71 -15.20 -10.89
CA PHE A 158 -17.17 -15.87 -9.68
C PHE A 158 -18.45 -15.18 -9.16
N PRO A 159 -19.65 -15.66 -9.56
CA PRO A 159 -20.92 -15.09 -9.11
C PRO A 159 -21.03 -15.11 -7.58
N GLY A 160 -21.54 -14.03 -7.01
CA GLY A 160 -21.76 -13.88 -5.56
C GLY A 160 -20.49 -13.68 -4.72
N TYR A 161 -19.29 -14.03 -5.19
CA TYR A 161 -18.06 -13.90 -4.41
C TYR A 161 -17.58 -12.45 -4.28
N LEU A 162 -17.75 -11.87 -3.08
CA LEU A 162 -17.28 -10.52 -2.77
C LEU A 162 -15.78 -10.48 -2.38
N GLY A 163 -15.27 -11.54 -1.75
CA GLY A 163 -13.91 -11.60 -1.19
C GLY A 163 -13.76 -12.70 -0.13
N SER A 164 -12.54 -12.90 0.36
CA SER A 164 -12.21 -13.87 1.41
C SER A 164 -12.78 -13.39 2.76
N PRO A 165 -13.60 -14.18 3.48
CA PRO A 165 -14.09 -13.79 4.81
C PRO A 165 -12.99 -13.80 5.87
N SER A 166 -12.88 -12.71 6.63
CA SER A 166 -11.86 -12.53 7.68
C SER A 166 -11.99 -13.53 8.82
N ALA A 167 -13.20 -14.06 9.06
CA ALA A 167 -13.47 -15.03 10.11
C ALA A 167 -12.72 -16.37 9.93
N PHE A 168 -12.38 -16.74 8.68
CA PHE A 168 -11.65 -17.98 8.40
C PHE A 168 -10.13 -17.85 8.59
N TYR A 169 -9.63 -16.62 8.83
CA TYR A 169 -8.20 -16.32 8.92
C TYR A 169 -7.87 -15.58 10.24
N PRO A 170 -8.14 -16.20 11.42
CA PRO A 170 -7.86 -15.58 12.71
C PRO A 170 -6.36 -15.26 12.86
N GLY A 171 -6.03 -14.14 13.50
CA GLY A 171 -4.67 -13.62 13.60
C GLY A 171 -4.25 -12.74 12.41
N PHE A 172 -4.79 -12.98 11.20
CA PHE A 172 -4.77 -12.02 10.09
C PHE A 172 -5.95 -11.04 10.20
N GLY A 173 -6.20 -10.58 11.43
CA GLY A 173 -7.28 -9.64 11.72
C GLY A 173 -7.18 -8.47 10.75
N LEU A 174 -8.14 -8.42 9.82
CA LEU A 174 -8.27 -7.43 8.74
C LEU A 174 -7.79 -6.12 9.33
N PRO A 175 -6.63 -5.57 8.91
CA PRO A 175 -5.95 -4.61 9.73
C PRO A 175 -6.96 -3.51 10.02
N VAL A 176 -7.10 -3.19 11.30
CA VAL A 176 -7.53 -1.86 11.70
C VAL A 176 -6.39 -0.95 11.22
N LEU A 177 -6.37 -0.74 9.90
CA LEU A 177 -5.96 0.48 9.26
C LEU A 177 -6.88 1.49 9.89
N ASP A 178 -6.37 2.02 11.01
CA ASP A 178 -6.86 3.20 11.66
C ASP A 178 -6.74 4.31 10.64
N THR A 179 -7.83 4.48 9.89
CA THR A 179 -8.22 5.60 9.03
C THR A 179 -7.24 6.02 7.92
N SER A 180 -6.04 5.44 7.91
CA SER A 180 -4.90 5.70 7.06
C SER A 180 -5.04 4.95 5.74
N PHE A 181 -5.97 5.45 4.92
CA PHE A 181 -5.72 5.48 3.48
C PHE A 181 -4.29 6.02 3.29
N GLN A 182 -3.40 5.22 2.70
CA GLN A 182 -2.09 5.75 2.33
C GLN A 182 -2.31 6.88 1.34
N LEU A 183 -1.90 8.08 1.75
CA LEU A 183 -2.08 9.30 0.98
C LEU A 183 -0.95 9.39 -0.04
N MET A 184 -1.13 8.82 -1.22
CA MET A 184 -0.24 9.13 -2.33
C MET A 184 -0.65 10.49 -2.92
N ILE A 185 0.05 11.53 -2.46
CA ILE A 185 0.06 12.84 -3.11
C ILE A 185 0.88 12.67 -4.39
N THR A 186 0.19 12.50 -5.52
CA THR A 186 0.84 12.53 -6.83
C THR A 186 1.11 13.97 -7.19
N HIS A 187 2.35 14.44 -7.00
CA HIS A 187 2.78 15.70 -7.58
C HIS A 187 2.57 15.63 -9.10
N PRO A 188 1.96 16.66 -9.73
CA PRO A 188 1.80 16.67 -11.18
C PRO A 188 3.18 16.58 -11.81
N ALA A 189 3.38 15.58 -12.68
CA ALA A 189 4.63 15.42 -13.41
C ALA A 189 4.91 16.73 -14.16
N ARG A 190 5.96 17.45 -13.73
CA ARG A 190 6.31 18.77 -14.25
C ARG A 190 6.86 18.58 -15.66
N SER A 191 5.96 18.53 -16.65
CA SER A 191 6.35 18.33 -18.04
C SER A 191 7.29 19.48 -18.42
N HIS A 192 8.56 19.17 -18.66
CA HIS A 192 9.54 20.10 -19.19
C HIS A 192 9.20 20.39 -20.67
N THR A 193 8.15 21.19 -20.89
CA THR A 193 7.94 21.84 -22.17
C THR A 193 8.96 22.96 -22.28
N HIS A 194 10.01 22.69 -23.07
CA HIS A 194 10.99 23.69 -23.47
C HIS A 194 10.26 24.78 -24.27
N ARG A 195 9.92 25.91 -23.62
CA ARG A 195 9.30 27.06 -24.30
C ARG A 195 10.35 28.11 -24.61
N HIS A 196 10.47 28.43 -25.90
CA HIS A 196 11.18 29.61 -26.37
C HIS A 196 10.50 30.91 -25.89
N SER A 197 11.29 31.99 -25.97
CA SER A 197 11.11 33.31 -25.38
C SER A 197 9.81 34.08 -25.66
N ALA A 198 9.66 35.13 -24.81
CA ALA A 198 8.90 36.38 -24.94
C ALA A 198 7.55 36.39 -24.18
N THR A 199 7.23 37.37 -23.32
CA THR A 199 7.52 38.81 -23.37
C THR A 199 7.42 39.43 -21.96
N PHE A 200 8.20 40.48 -21.67
CA PHE A 200 8.12 41.28 -20.44
C PHE A 200 6.83 42.14 -20.40
N LEU A 201 6.22 42.29 -19.21
CA LEU A 201 5.45 43.48 -18.86
C LEU A 201 5.52 43.77 -17.35
N ARG A 202 5.71 45.06 -17.00
CA ARG A 202 5.98 45.56 -15.64
C ARG A 202 4.71 46.15 -14.99
N ALA A 203 4.59 45.94 -13.68
CA ALA A 203 3.93 46.81 -12.68
C ALA A 203 4.45 46.32 -11.29
N LYS A 204 5.10 47.07 -10.37
CA LYS A 204 4.82 48.38 -9.73
C LYS A 204 3.33 48.49 -9.34
N THR A 205 2.89 48.77 -8.11
CA THR A 205 3.48 49.38 -6.89
C THR A 205 2.61 48.91 -5.68
N ALA A 206 2.88 49.11 -4.38
CA ALA A 206 3.85 49.94 -3.65
C ALA A 206 4.19 49.37 -2.25
N LEU A 207 4.97 50.13 -1.46
CA LEU A 207 5.17 49.95 -0.01
C LEU A 207 4.04 50.62 0.78
N LEU A 208 3.66 50.03 1.93
CA LEU A 208 3.36 50.77 3.16
C LEU A 208 3.79 49.91 4.36
N GLY A 209 4.55 50.50 5.27
CA GLY A 209 4.86 49.91 6.57
C GLY A 209 4.50 50.90 7.68
N VAL A 210 4.15 50.38 8.86
CA VAL A 210 4.10 51.15 10.11
C VAL A 210 4.64 50.26 11.22
N SER A 211 5.67 50.75 11.91
CA SER A 211 6.14 50.20 13.18
C SER A 211 5.54 51.03 14.33
N HIS A 212 5.25 50.44 15.49
CA HIS A 212 5.52 51.09 16.80
C HIS A 212 5.32 50.16 18.01
N THR A 213 6.36 50.07 18.88
CA THR A 213 6.38 50.02 20.37
C THR A 213 5.22 49.34 21.16
N ARG A 214 5.41 48.63 22.29
CA ARG A 214 6.35 48.86 23.43
C ARG A 214 6.37 47.66 24.41
N ARG A 215 7.55 47.31 24.97
CA ARG A 215 7.93 47.07 26.40
C ARG A 215 6.77 46.77 27.41
N THR A 216 6.84 45.77 28.31
CA THR A 216 7.76 45.64 29.49
C THR A 216 7.59 44.29 30.24
N SER A 217 8.61 43.84 31.02
CA SER A 217 8.61 43.00 32.28
C SER A 217 7.71 41.75 32.40
N THR A 218 8.03 40.64 33.08
CA THR A 218 9.04 40.18 34.08
C THR A 218 8.95 38.63 34.03
N GLY A 219 9.96 37.79 34.22
CA GLY A 219 10.93 37.79 35.32
C GLY A 219 10.47 36.89 36.48
N ILE A 220 10.53 35.56 36.34
CA ILE A 220 10.54 34.52 37.40
C ILE A 220 11.24 33.26 36.82
N ALA A 221 12.08 32.61 37.60
CA ALA A 221 12.81 31.38 37.23
C ALA A 221 12.19 30.14 37.88
N PRO A 222 12.49 28.93 37.37
CA PRO A 222 12.64 27.79 38.25
C PRO A 222 13.88 26.92 37.98
N LEU A 223 14.56 26.62 39.08
CA LEU A 223 15.22 25.35 39.46
C LEU A 223 15.72 24.38 38.36
N ALA A 224 17.03 24.17 38.39
CA ALA A 224 17.72 23.14 37.62
C ALA A 224 17.29 21.72 38.02
N SER A 225 17.19 20.83 37.04
CA SER A 225 17.15 19.38 37.22
C SER A 225 18.26 18.75 36.37
N THR A 226 19.08 17.93 37.03
CA THR A 226 20.32 17.38 36.48
C THR A 226 20.02 16.14 35.64
N SER A 227 20.34 16.18 34.34
CA SER A 227 20.26 15.00 33.45
C SER A 227 21.60 14.80 32.75
N ALA A 228 22.09 13.55 32.75
CA ALA A 228 23.41 13.21 32.22
C ALA A 228 23.41 13.19 30.68
N ASN A 229 24.33 13.93 30.07
CA ASN A 229 24.54 13.89 28.63
C ASN A 229 25.50 12.76 28.26
N LEU A 230 25.04 11.79 27.45
CA LEU A 230 25.93 10.97 26.64
C LEU A 230 26.40 11.81 25.45
N ALA A 231 27.70 12.03 25.32
CA ALA A 231 28.27 12.72 24.16
C ALA A 231 28.32 11.76 22.96
N ILE A 232 27.55 12.08 21.91
CA ILE A 232 27.73 11.49 20.57
C ILE A 232 28.53 12.49 19.74
N ASN A 233 29.72 12.09 19.30
CA ASN A 233 30.53 12.92 18.40
C ASN A 233 29.87 13.01 17.02
N THR A 234 29.29 14.16 16.71
CA THR A 234 28.89 14.52 15.34
C THR A 234 30.08 15.13 14.60
N HIS A 235 30.64 14.39 13.64
CA HIS A 235 31.59 14.94 12.68
C HIS A 235 30.86 15.92 11.74
N SER A 236 31.24 17.19 11.77
CA SER A 236 30.72 18.21 10.84
C SER A 236 31.57 18.25 9.56
N GLY A 237 31.01 17.73 8.46
CA GLY A 237 31.48 17.99 7.11
C GLY A 237 30.37 18.66 6.31
N ASP A 238 30.60 19.89 5.86
CA ASP A 238 29.66 20.62 5.00
C ASP A 238 29.75 20.09 3.57
N GLU A 239 28.78 19.25 3.18
CA GLU A 239 28.47 18.91 1.79
C GLU A 239 26.95 19.13 1.60
N ASP A 240 26.57 20.04 0.70
CA ASP A 240 25.17 20.42 0.43
C ASP A 240 24.40 19.30 -0.31
N VAL A 241 24.03 18.25 0.43
CA VAL A 241 23.22 17.12 -0.07
C VAL A 241 21.73 17.46 0.03
N PRO A 242 20.92 17.35 -1.05
CA PRO A 242 19.51 17.74 -1.02
C PRO A 242 18.67 16.83 -0.11
N SER A 243 18.27 17.36 1.04
CA SER A 243 17.63 16.64 2.16
C SER A 243 16.15 16.29 1.95
N SER A 244 15.80 15.60 0.87
CA SER A 244 14.45 15.04 0.65
C SER A 244 14.21 13.71 1.40
N ASP A 245 14.63 13.68 2.66
CA ASP A 245 14.91 12.47 3.44
C ASP A 245 13.78 12.09 4.42
N GLU A 246 12.53 12.31 4.00
CA GLU A 246 11.34 11.94 4.78
C GLU A 246 11.17 10.41 4.80
N ASP A 247 11.55 9.77 5.92
CA ASP A 247 11.16 8.40 6.25
C ASP A 247 9.64 8.23 6.11
N SER A 248 9.16 7.04 5.72
CA SER A 248 7.73 6.84 5.51
C SER A 248 6.94 7.18 6.79
N PRO A 249 5.89 8.03 6.72
CA PRO A 249 5.10 8.37 7.91
C PRO A 249 4.53 7.15 8.64
N ARG A 250 4.26 6.06 7.91
CA ARG A 250 3.85 4.76 8.48
C ARG A 250 4.98 4.09 9.26
N GLU A 251 6.18 3.96 8.69
CA GLU A 251 7.32 3.34 9.37
C GLU A 251 7.72 4.14 10.62
N ARG A 252 7.73 5.48 10.53
CA ARG A 252 7.98 6.37 11.66
C ARG A 252 6.94 6.19 12.78
N SER A 253 5.66 6.05 12.42
CA SER A 253 4.58 5.78 13.38
C SER A 253 4.74 4.41 14.07
N LEU A 254 5.12 3.36 13.32
CA LEU A 254 5.35 2.01 13.87
C LEU A 254 6.58 1.96 14.81
N LEU A 255 7.67 2.66 14.47
CA LEU A 255 8.83 2.78 15.35
C LEU A 255 8.52 3.58 16.61
N LEU A 256 7.74 4.66 16.51
CA LEU A 256 7.26 5.41 17.68
C LEU A 256 6.35 4.54 18.57
N ALA A 257 5.54 3.64 17.99
CA ALA A 257 4.75 2.71 18.78
C ALA A 257 5.66 1.77 19.60
N LEU A 258 6.62 1.11 18.95
CA LEU A 258 7.61 0.26 19.62
C LEU A 258 8.42 1.00 20.69
N ALA A 259 8.88 2.21 20.40
CA ALA A 259 9.67 3.03 21.33
C ALA A 259 8.88 3.43 22.61
N ASN A 260 7.56 3.58 22.50
CA ASN A 260 6.66 3.81 23.64
C ASN A 260 6.22 2.51 24.34
N GLY A 261 6.84 1.36 24.03
CA GLY A 261 6.48 0.07 24.60
C GLY A 261 5.15 -0.50 24.09
N MET A 262 4.55 0.09 23.05
CA MET A 262 3.32 -0.42 22.44
C MET A 262 3.64 -1.56 21.48
N GLY A 263 2.95 -2.69 21.63
CA GLY A 263 3.07 -3.81 20.70
C GLY A 263 2.53 -3.46 19.32
N ILE A 264 3.26 -3.82 18.27
CA ILE A 264 2.79 -3.77 16.88
C ILE A 264 2.28 -5.15 16.43
N ARG A 265 1.39 -5.18 15.43
CA ARG A 265 0.86 -6.44 14.89
C ARG A 265 1.94 -7.17 14.10
N LYS A 266 1.91 -8.52 14.09
CA LYS A 266 2.82 -9.36 13.31
C LYS A 266 2.91 -8.94 11.83
N ILE A 267 1.77 -8.58 11.21
CA ILE A 267 1.73 -8.12 9.81
C ILE A 267 2.37 -6.73 9.58
N ASP A 268 2.35 -5.86 10.58
CA ASP A 268 3.04 -4.55 10.50
C ASP A 268 4.52 -4.65 10.86
N ALA A 269 4.94 -5.70 11.59
CA ALA A 269 6.35 -6.01 11.83
C ALA A 269 7.04 -6.59 10.58
N ILE A 270 6.32 -7.36 9.75
CA ILE A 270 6.82 -7.88 8.48
C ILE A 270 7.13 -6.70 7.54
N GLY A 271 8.42 -6.52 7.21
CA GLY A 271 8.89 -5.41 6.38
C GLY A 271 9.00 -4.06 7.10
N LEU A 272 8.86 -4.01 8.44
CA LEU A 272 9.26 -2.82 9.21
C LEU A 272 10.78 -2.75 9.35
N LEU A 273 11.40 -3.91 9.62
CA LEU A 273 12.83 -4.12 9.57
C LEU A 273 13.15 -5.19 8.53
N GLU A 274 14.15 -4.91 7.70
CA GLU A 274 14.69 -5.80 6.68
C GLU A 274 16.21 -5.89 6.89
N GLU A 275 16.78 -7.10 6.81
CA GLU A 275 18.23 -7.32 6.98
C GLU A 275 18.96 -7.13 5.64
N CYS A 276 20.09 -6.43 5.66
CA CYS A 276 20.96 -6.32 4.49
C CYS A 276 21.77 -7.60 4.31
N THR A 277 21.56 -8.30 3.19
CA THR A 277 22.26 -9.56 2.87
C THR A 277 23.79 -9.41 2.75
N SER A 278 24.32 -8.21 2.52
CA SER A 278 25.76 -7.97 2.37
C SER A 278 26.48 -7.72 3.69
N CYS A 279 25.84 -7.03 4.64
CA CYS A 279 26.48 -6.58 5.89
C CYS A 279 25.82 -7.11 7.18
N GLY A 280 24.73 -7.86 7.10
CA GLY A 280 24.01 -8.45 8.24
C GLY A 280 23.26 -7.46 9.14
N ASN A 281 23.28 -6.16 8.82
CA ASN A 281 22.61 -5.15 9.64
C ASN A 281 21.11 -5.06 9.29
N SER A 282 20.28 -4.88 10.32
CA SER A 282 18.84 -4.62 10.17
C SER A 282 18.56 -3.13 9.96
N PHE A 283 17.77 -2.80 8.94
CA PHE A 283 17.37 -1.43 8.60
C PHE A 283 15.86 -1.33 8.43
N MET A 284 15.30 -0.11 8.52
CA MET A 284 13.96 0.16 8.01
C MET A 284 13.91 -0.15 6.51
N ALA A 285 12.82 -0.71 5.99
CA ALA A 285 12.72 -1.07 4.56
C ALA A 285 12.95 0.14 3.62
N SER A 286 12.52 1.35 3.98
CA SER A 286 12.90 2.60 3.27
C SER A 286 14.40 2.88 3.28
N ARG A 287 15.09 2.67 4.40
CA ARG A 287 16.53 2.92 4.59
C ARG A 287 17.41 1.83 4.01
N LEU A 288 17.02 0.55 4.06
CA LEU A 288 17.75 -0.55 3.41
C LEU A 288 17.96 -0.27 1.92
N ARG A 289 16.92 0.23 1.25
CA ARG A 289 16.95 0.61 -0.18
C ARG A 289 17.88 1.78 -0.50
N ARG A 290 18.31 2.57 0.50
CA ARG A 290 19.37 3.56 0.37
C ARG A 290 20.74 2.94 0.69
N HIS A 291 20.83 2.17 1.76
CA HIS A 291 22.06 1.48 2.16
C HIS A 291 22.63 0.57 1.06
N ILE A 292 21.80 -0.20 0.37
CA ILE A 292 22.20 -1.06 -0.78
C ILE A 292 22.76 -0.23 -1.97
N ARG A 293 22.52 1.08 -2.02
CA ARG A 293 23.05 1.99 -3.06
C ARG A 293 24.33 2.71 -2.66
N CYS A 294 24.73 2.65 -1.39
CA CYS A 294 26.03 3.16 -0.95
C CYS A 294 27.08 2.11 -1.30
N GLU A 295 28.12 2.52 -2.04
CA GLU A 295 29.16 1.59 -2.55
C GLU A 295 29.86 0.83 -1.42
N GLU A 296 29.96 1.43 -0.23
CA GLU A 296 30.42 0.84 1.04
C GLU A 296 29.74 -0.50 1.40
N CYS A 297 28.50 -0.73 0.99
CA CYS A 297 27.77 -1.98 1.22
C CYS A 297 28.29 -3.14 0.34
N SER A 298 28.95 -2.81 -0.77
CA SER A 298 29.44 -3.76 -1.79
C SER A 298 30.83 -4.31 -1.47
N GLU A 299 31.68 -3.50 -0.83
CA GLU A 299 33.11 -3.83 -0.63
C GLU A 299 33.37 -4.73 0.58
N GLY A 300 32.36 -4.93 1.44
CA GLY A 300 32.46 -5.73 2.68
C GLY A 300 32.73 -7.23 2.48
N VAL A 301 32.60 -7.78 1.26
CA VAL A 301 32.93 -9.18 0.94
C VAL A 301 34.32 -9.29 0.31
N SER A 302 35.28 -8.53 0.83
CA SER A 302 36.70 -8.75 0.53
C SER A 302 37.17 -10.02 1.26
N ALA A 303 37.05 -11.15 0.55
CA ALA A 303 37.39 -12.47 1.08
C ALA A 303 38.85 -12.51 1.53
N THR A 304 39.06 -12.63 2.84
CA THR A 304 40.35 -12.96 3.43
C THR A 304 40.72 -14.38 3.02
N ALA A 305 41.40 -14.50 1.88
CA ALA A 305 41.91 -15.77 1.39
C ALA A 305 42.80 -16.40 2.47
N PRO A 306 42.57 -17.67 2.86
CA PRO A 306 43.39 -18.32 3.88
C PRO A 306 44.81 -18.48 3.35
N THR A 307 45.73 -17.72 3.92
CA THR A 307 47.17 -17.82 3.64
C THR A 307 47.69 -19.15 4.18
N SER A 308 47.72 -20.15 3.29
CA SER A 308 48.39 -21.42 3.55
C SER A 308 49.89 -21.16 3.70
N SER A 309 50.37 -21.22 4.93
CA SER A 309 51.81 -21.24 5.21
C SER A 309 52.36 -22.65 4.95
N PRO A 310 53.56 -22.79 4.38
CA PRO A 310 54.22 -24.08 4.14
C PRO A 310 54.73 -24.75 5.42
#